data_AF-A0A7J4RF09-F1
#
_entry.id   AF-A0A7J4RF09-F1
#
_cell.length_a   1.000
_cell.length_b   1.000
_cell.length_c   1.000
_cell.angle_alpha   90.00
_cell.angle_beta   90.00
_cell.angle_gamma   90.00
#
_symmetry.space_group_name_H-M   'P 1'
#
loop_
_entity.id
_entity.type
_entity.pdbx_description
1 polymer ?
#
loop_
_entity_poly.entity_id
_entity_poly.type
_entity_poly.pdbx_seq_one_letter_code
_entity_poly.pdbx_strand_id
1 'polypeptide(L)'
;MRFDVLNLILGWTLVALTVPLLFCVVITGYLDNWELALRAFSIPAGLSLFIGSMMLRFGTKRNTHMRLRDREAFAAVALVWPLAVFIGALPYWFGGVFHGPFTDGSSFADVARGAVNSWFESMSGFTTTGATVISTSMSPNCLPGMDCINTQPRGLLLWRSLTQWFGGMGIIMLGMMILSRVIGGGMALARAELTGPSLSRLKPKLQETALALWGLYLALTVLEFGLLLSIGGMDLFDSINHALTTMP
;
A
#
# COMPACT_ATOMS: atom_id res chain seq x y z
N MET A 1 -26.55 1.27 5.85
CA MET A 1 -25.09 0.99 5.94
C MET A 1 -24.53 1.85 7.07
N ARG A 2 -23.69 1.29 7.95
CA ARG A 2 -23.12 2.05 9.08
C ARG A 2 -21.85 2.80 8.64
N PHE A 3 -22.02 4.05 8.22
CA PHE A 3 -20.92 4.90 7.77
C PHE A 3 -19.86 5.17 8.83
N ASP A 4 -20.22 5.07 10.12
CA ASP A 4 -19.26 5.24 11.21
C ASP A 4 -18.17 4.18 11.21
N VAL A 5 -18.51 2.93 10.88
CA VAL A 5 -17.55 1.82 10.78
C VAL A 5 -16.66 1.98 9.55
N LEU A 6 -17.21 2.46 8.43
CA LEU A 6 -16.43 2.74 7.23
C LEU A 6 -15.43 3.87 7.46
N ASN A 7 -15.87 4.97 8.07
CA ASN A 7 -14.99 6.10 8.41
C ASN A 7 -13.86 5.70 9.36
N LEU A 8 -14.15 4.77 10.27
CA LEU A 8 -13.14 4.23 11.17
C LEU A 8 -12.05 3.46 10.41
N ILE A 9 -12.43 2.52 9.53
CA ILE A 9 -11.47 1.69 8.80
C ILE A 9 -10.68 2.54 7.79
N LEU A 10 -11.39 3.31 6.95
CA LEU A 10 -10.77 4.18 5.95
C LEU A 10 -9.89 5.25 6.58
N GLY A 11 -10.34 5.85 7.69
CA GLY A 11 -9.59 6.87 8.41
C GLY A 11 -8.28 6.32 8.98
N TRP A 12 -8.31 5.15 9.62
CA TRP A 12 -7.09 4.50 10.11
C TRP A 12 -6.15 4.08 8.98
N THR A 13 -6.68 3.58 7.85
CA THR A 13 -5.83 3.25 6.69
C THR A 13 -5.10 4.48 6.15
N LEU A 14 -5.78 5.61 6.01
CA LEU A 14 -5.15 6.86 5.56
C LEU A 14 -4.12 7.40 6.55
N VAL A 15 -4.39 7.32 7.86
CA VAL A 15 -3.41 7.70 8.88
C VAL A 15 -2.20 6.77 8.82
N ALA A 16 -2.40 5.46 8.68
CA ALA A 16 -1.32 4.48 8.56
C ALA A 16 -0.48 4.71 7.30
N LEU A 17 -1.09 5.04 6.16
CA LEU A 17 -0.41 5.34 4.90
C LEU A 17 0.48 6.59 4.97
N THR A 18 0.24 7.48 5.95
CA THR A 18 1.11 8.64 6.18
C THR A 18 2.52 8.23 6.60
N VAL A 19 2.68 7.12 7.33
CA VAL A 19 3.98 6.65 7.84
C VAL A 19 4.96 6.33 6.69
N PRO A 20 4.63 5.45 5.72
CA PRO A 20 5.54 5.17 4.62
C PRO A 20 5.74 6.38 3.69
N LEU A 21 4.75 7.28 3.54
CA LEU A 21 4.95 8.53 2.79
C LEU A 21 5.99 9.44 3.46
N LEU A 22 5.92 9.61 4.78
CA LEU A 22 6.92 10.38 5.53
C LEU A 22 8.30 9.72 5.51
N PHE A 23 8.34 8.39 5.56
CA PHE A 23 9.58 7.64 5.34
C PHE A 23 10.18 7.97 3.96
N CYS A 24 9.37 7.98 2.90
CA CYS A 24 9.84 8.37 1.57
C CYS A 24 10.26 9.85 1.47
N VAL A 25 9.69 10.78 2.25
CA VAL A 25 10.21 12.16 2.32
C VAL A 25 11.68 12.15 2.76
N VAL A 26 12.00 11.44 3.83
CA VAL A 26 13.36 11.39 4.38
C VAL A 26 14.31 10.70 3.40
N ILE A 27 13.92 9.54 2.87
CA ILE A 27 14.79 8.75 2.00
C ILE A 27 15.00 9.43 0.64
N THR A 28 13.96 9.99 0.03
CA THR A 28 14.10 10.74 -1.24
C THR A 28 14.95 11.98 -1.06
N GLY A 29 14.83 12.66 0.09
CA GLY A 29 15.66 13.82 0.40
C GLY A 29 17.15 13.47 0.49
N TYR A 30 17.47 12.27 0.97
CA TYR A 30 18.83 11.76 1.06
C TYR A 30 19.36 11.19 -0.27
N LEU A 31 18.54 10.44 -1.02
CA LEU A 31 18.97 9.74 -2.24
C LEU A 31 18.96 10.62 -3.49
N ASP A 32 18.00 11.54 -3.61
CA ASP A 32 17.81 12.37 -4.79
C ASP A 32 18.03 13.85 -4.44
N ASN A 33 16.99 14.52 -3.93
CA ASN A 33 17.05 15.89 -3.45
C ASN A 33 15.81 16.25 -2.61
N TRP A 34 15.96 17.28 -1.76
CA TRP A 34 14.92 17.69 -0.82
C TRP A 34 13.71 18.36 -1.49
N GLU A 35 13.92 19.03 -2.61
CA GLU A 35 12.84 19.69 -3.37
C GLU A 35 11.85 18.65 -3.92
N LEU A 36 12.37 17.64 -4.61
CA LEU A 36 11.61 16.51 -5.11
C LEU A 36 10.91 15.77 -3.96
N ALA A 37 11.62 15.51 -2.87
CA ALA A 37 11.07 14.80 -1.72
C ALA A 37 9.84 15.52 -1.13
N LEU A 38 9.95 16.83 -0.90
CA LEU A 38 8.85 17.63 -0.40
C LEU A 38 7.71 17.69 -1.41
N ARG A 39 8.02 17.97 -2.68
CA ARG A 39 7.01 18.08 -3.75
C ARG A 39 6.24 16.76 -3.95
N ALA A 40 6.94 15.64 -4.03
CA ALA A 40 6.35 14.34 -4.31
C ALA A 40 5.59 13.74 -3.12
N PHE A 41 6.12 13.86 -1.90
CA PHE A 41 5.60 13.08 -0.75
C PHE A 41 4.97 13.91 0.37
N SER A 42 5.32 15.19 0.55
CA SER A 42 4.76 15.98 1.65
C SER A 42 3.27 16.33 1.46
N ILE A 43 2.87 16.67 0.22
CA ILE A 43 1.47 16.96 -0.11
C ILE A 43 0.60 15.71 0.07
N PRO A 44 0.97 14.53 -0.48
CA PRO A 44 0.21 13.30 -0.25
C PRO A 44 0.18 12.88 1.22
N ALA A 45 1.29 13.01 1.95
CA ALA A 45 1.34 12.71 3.39
C ALA A 45 0.38 13.61 4.17
N GLY A 46 0.41 14.93 3.91
CA GLY A 46 -0.49 15.90 4.53
C GLY A 46 -1.95 15.64 4.20
N LEU A 47 -2.26 15.34 2.94
CA LEU A 47 -3.62 15.02 2.49
C LEU A 47 -4.13 13.74 3.15
N SER A 48 -3.32 12.68 3.18
CA SER A 48 -3.65 11.40 3.81
C SER A 48 -3.92 11.57 5.29
N LEU A 49 -3.04 12.27 6.01
CA LEU A 49 -3.19 12.54 7.42
C LEU A 49 -4.42 13.41 7.70
N PHE A 50 -4.65 14.45 6.91
CA PHE A 50 -5.75 15.39 7.08
C PHE A 50 -7.10 14.69 6.87
N ILE A 51 -7.29 14.02 5.73
CA ILE A 51 -8.54 13.31 5.41
C ILE A 51 -8.75 12.18 6.43
N GLY A 52 -7.71 11.37 6.72
CA GLY A 52 -7.81 10.28 7.68
C GLY A 52 -8.20 10.77 9.08
N SER A 53 -7.57 11.84 9.56
CA SER A 53 -7.87 12.43 10.86
C SER A 53 -9.27 13.06 10.90
N MET A 54 -9.73 13.71 9.83
CA MET A 54 -11.11 14.22 9.76
C MET A 54 -12.14 13.08 9.80
N MET A 55 -11.90 12.00 9.06
CA MET A 55 -12.78 10.82 9.06
C MET A 55 -12.85 10.19 10.46
N LEU A 56 -11.72 10.09 11.17
CA LEU A 56 -11.70 9.57 12.54
C LEU A 56 -12.39 10.51 13.52
N ARG A 57 -12.13 11.82 13.45
CA ARG A 57 -12.64 12.81 14.41
C ARG A 57 -14.13 13.09 14.27
N PHE A 58 -14.64 13.20 13.05
CA PHE A 58 -16.04 13.57 12.79
C PHE A 58 -16.90 12.39 12.32
N GLY A 59 -16.26 11.35 11.78
CA GLY A 59 -16.95 10.22 11.18
C GLY A 59 -17.18 9.04 12.11
N THR A 60 -16.56 8.97 13.30
CA THR A 60 -16.64 7.80 14.20
C THR A 60 -17.44 8.07 15.47
N LYS A 61 -18.00 7.01 16.09
CA LYS A 61 -18.73 7.07 17.36
C LYS A 61 -18.02 6.21 18.41
N ARG A 62 -18.18 6.52 19.70
CA ARG A 62 -17.51 5.81 20.83
C ARG A 62 -17.63 4.28 20.81
N ASN A 63 -18.71 3.72 20.28
CA ASN A 63 -18.98 2.27 20.25
C ASN A 63 -18.83 1.64 18.85
N THR A 64 -18.21 2.32 17.89
CA THR A 64 -18.15 1.87 16.49
C THR A 64 -17.38 0.54 16.31
N HIS A 65 -16.29 0.30 17.05
CA HIS A 65 -15.50 -0.95 16.95
C HIS A 65 -16.31 -2.22 17.29
N MET A 66 -17.33 -2.12 18.14
CA MET A 66 -18.16 -3.27 18.55
C MET A 66 -19.29 -3.56 17.55
N ARG A 67 -19.42 -2.77 16.48
CA ARG A 67 -20.61 -2.72 15.61
C ARG A 67 -20.35 -3.21 14.19
N LEU A 68 -19.16 -3.76 13.91
CA LEU A 68 -18.75 -4.30 12.61
C LEU A 68 -19.65 -5.49 12.23
N ARG A 69 -20.30 -5.41 11.07
CA ARG A 69 -20.97 -6.54 10.42
C ARG A 69 -20.31 -6.82 9.08
N ASP A 70 -20.63 -7.97 8.47
CA ASP A 70 -20.01 -8.40 7.22
C ASP A 70 -20.20 -7.41 6.07
N ARG A 71 -21.38 -6.77 5.96
CA ARG A 71 -21.65 -5.77 4.92
C ARG A 71 -20.70 -4.57 5.00
N GLU A 72 -20.43 -4.07 6.20
CA GLU A 72 -19.47 -2.98 6.38
C GLU A 72 -18.03 -3.44 6.13
N ALA A 73 -17.67 -4.68 6.46
CA ALA A 73 -16.34 -5.22 6.19
C ALA A 73 -16.07 -5.33 4.68
N PHE A 74 -17.01 -5.86 3.90
CA PHE A 74 -16.88 -5.94 2.43
C PHE A 74 -16.80 -4.56 1.79
N ALA A 75 -17.66 -3.62 2.22
CA ALA A 75 -17.62 -2.24 1.72
C ALA A 75 -16.31 -1.53 2.10
N ALA A 76 -15.79 -1.78 3.30
CA ALA A 76 -14.51 -1.21 3.73
C ALA A 76 -13.37 -1.72 2.86
N VAL A 77 -13.26 -3.03 2.60
CA VAL A 77 -12.22 -3.59 1.71
C VAL A 77 -12.33 -2.97 0.31
N ALA A 78 -13.54 -2.92 -0.26
CA ALA A 78 -13.76 -2.35 -1.59
C ALA A 78 -13.39 -0.85 -1.71
N LEU A 79 -13.47 -0.10 -0.61
CA LEU A 79 -13.16 1.33 -0.58
C LEU A 79 -11.72 1.64 -0.16
N VAL A 80 -11.10 0.79 0.66
CA VAL A 80 -9.71 0.96 1.11
C VAL A 80 -8.75 0.95 -0.07
N TRP A 81 -8.90 0.00 -1.00
CA TRP A 81 -7.97 -0.15 -2.12
C TRP A 81 -7.97 1.08 -3.05
N PRO A 82 -9.10 1.55 -3.60
CA PRO A 82 -9.10 2.75 -4.44
C PRO A 82 -8.61 4.00 -3.70
N LEU A 83 -8.88 4.10 -2.39
CA LEU A 83 -8.44 5.24 -1.59
C LEU A 83 -6.92 5.24 -1.37
N ALA A 84 -6.33 4.08 -1.08
CA ALA A 84 -4.88 3.92 -0.98
C ALA A 84 -4.20 4.19 -2.32
N VAL A 85 -4.77 3.67 -3.41
CA VAL A 85 -4.30 3.90 -4.79
C VAL A 85 -4.37 5.38 -5.17
N PHE A 86 -5.45 6.07 -4.81
CA PHE A 86 -5.56 7.51 -5.05
C PHE A 86 -4.42 8.28 -4.39
N ILE A 87 -4.19 8.06 -3.09
CA ILE A 87 -3.12 8.74 -2.35
C ILE A 87 -1.75 8.32 -2.88
N GLY A 88 -1.54 7.03 -3.18
CA GLY A 88 -0.27 6.52 -3.65
C GLY A 88 0.06 6.82 -5.11
N ALA A 89 -0.92 7.27 -5.90
CA ALA A 89 -0.71 7.82 -7.23
C ALA A 89 -0.07 9.21 -7.18
N LEU A 90 -0.35 9.99 -6.13
CA LEU A 90 0.09 11.38 -6.06
C LEU A 90 1.62 11.54 -6.07
N PRO A 91 2.44 10.68 -5.41
CA PRO A 91 3.89 10.74 -5.57
C PRO A 91 4.39 10.60 -7.01
N TYR A 92 3.80 9.73 -7.84
CA TYR A 92 4.20 9.61 -9.24
C TYR A 92 3.81 10.85 -10.06
N TRP A 93 2.64 11.41 -9.77
CA TRP A 93 2.12 12.58 -10.47
C TRP A 93 2.86 13.86 -10.09
N PHE A 94 3.06 14.09 -8.79
CA PHE A 94 3.76 15.27 -8.29
C PHE A 94 5.27 15.12 -8.42
N GLY A 95 5.83 13.93 -8.26
CA GLY A 95 7.26 13.64 -8.38
C GLY A 95 7.80 13.60 -9.81
N GLY A 96 6.94 13.78 -10.82
CA GLY A 96 7.36 13.93 -12.21
C GLY A 96 7.73 12.63 -12.92
N VAL A 97 7.34 11.46 -12.39
CA VAL A 97 7.46 10.18 -13.12
C VAL A 97 6.58 10.18 -14.37
N PHE A 98 5.42 10.84 -14.27
CA PHE A 98 4.55 11.17 -15.39
C PHE A 98 4.33 12.69 -15.47
N HIS A 99 3.74 13.18 -16.57
CA HIS A 99 3.41 14.60 -16.72
C HIS A 99 2.46 15.08 -15.61
N GLY A 100 3.00 15.90 -14.71
CA GLY A 100 2.33 16.38 -13.52
C GLY A 100 2.05 17.88 -13.54
N PRO A 101 1.34 18.39 -12.52
CA PRO A 101 1.02 19.82 -12.41
C PRO A 101 2.25 20.70 -12.22
N PHE A 102 3.40 20.14 -11.84
CA PHE A 102 4.65 20.88 -11.76
C PHE A 102 5.73 20.34 -12.73
N THR A 103 5.32 19.67 -13.80
CA THR A 103 6.22 19.31 -14.90
C THR A 103 6.21 20.43 -15.94
N ASP A 104 7.35 21.07 -16.16
CA ASP A 104 7.48 22.20 -17.08
C ASP A 104 7.09 21.81 -18.52
N GLY A 105 6.46 22.75 -19.24
CA GLY A 105 6.06 22.56 -20.63
C GLY A 105 4.90 21.59 -20.88
N SER A 106 4.25 21.06 -19.83
CA SER A 106 3.14 20.12 -19.97
C SER A 106 1.82 20.84 -20.29
N SER A 107 1.10 20.38 -21.32
CA SER A 107 -0.25 20.88 -21.60
C SER A 107 -1.26 20.30 -20.60
N PHE A 108 -2.46 20.90 -20.50
CA PHE A 108 -3.54 20.36 -19.66
C PHE A 108 -3.87 18.90 -20.01
N ALA A 109 -3.83 18.54 -21.30
CA ALA A 109 -4.08 17.17 -21.75
C ALA A 109 -3.01 16.20 -21.24
N ASP A 110 -1.74 16.63 -21.20
CA ASP A 110 -0.63 15.79 -20.72
C ASP A 110 -0.70 15.60 -19.22
N VAL A 111 -1.03 16.66 -18.47
CA VAL A 111 -1.25 16.58 -17.02
C VAL A 111 -2.40 15.62 -16.67
N ALA A 112 -3.50 15.66 -17.43
CA ALA A 112 -4.62 14.74 -17.26
C ALA A 112 -4.24 13.29 -17.58
N ARG A 113 -3.48 13.05 -18.65
CA ARG A 113 -2.93 11.71 -18.96
C ARG A 113 -1.98 11.22 -17.89
N GLY A 114 -1.10 12.09 -17.39
CA GLY A 114 -0.18 11.75 -16.31
C GLY A 114 -0.88 11.38 -15.01
N ALA A 115 -2.04 11.97 -14.70
CA ALA A 115 -2.86 11.55 -13.57
C ALA A 115 -3.39 10.11 -13.73
N VAL A 116 -3.84 9.74 -14.93
CA VAL A 116 -4.30 8.37 -15.25
C VAL A 116 -3.14 7.37 -15.19
N ASN A 117 -1.98 7.72 -15.75
CA ASN A 117 -0.77 6.89 -15.69
C ASN A 117 -0.29 6.67 -14.25
N SER A 118 -0.33 7.73 -13.44
CA SER A 118 0.01 7.66 -12.01
C SER A 118 -0.95 6.76 -11.23
N TRP A 119 -2.25 6.84 -11.54
CA TRP A 119 -3.26 5.95 -10.98
C TRP A 119 -2.99 4.50 -11.36
N PHE A 120 -2.68 4.23 -12.64
CA PHE A 120 -2.35 2.89 -13.12
C PHE A 120 -1.13 2.32 -12.37
N GLU A 121 -0.05 3.10 -12.28
CA GLU A 121 1.18 2.68 -11.62
C GLU A 121 0.95 2.39 -10.12
N SER A 122 0.18 3.24 -9.44
CA SER A 122 -0.16 3.00 -8.03
C SER A 122 -1.10 1.82 -7.85
N MET A 123 -2.07 1.62 -8.75
CA MET A 123 -2.97 0.47 -8.73
C MET A 123 -2.13 -0.80 -8.84
N SER A 124 -1.30 -0.89 -9.87
CA SER A 124 -0.41 -2.04 -10.11
C SER A 124 0.50 -2.35 -8.94
N GLY A 125 1.04 -1.31 -8.28
CA GLY A 125 1.82 -1.44 -7.05
C GLY A 125 1.01 -2.09 -5.92
N PHE A 126 -0.05 -1.44 -5.46
CA PHE A 126 -0.86 -1.96 -4.35
C PHE A 126 -1.50 -3.32 -4.65
N THR A 127 -1.93 -3.58 -5.89
CA THR A 127 -2.49 -4.89 -6.26
C THR A 127 -1.44 -5.94 -6.60
N THR A 128 -0.16 -5.63 -6.38
CA THR A 128 0.98 -6.54 -6.61
C THR A 128 0.97 -7.13 -8.02
N THR A 129 0.46 -6.36 -8.99
CA THR A 129 0.31 -6.78 -10.38
C THR A 129 1.63 -6.66 -11.13
N GLY A 130 2.47 -5.69 -10.76
CA GLY A 130 3.82 -5.54 -11.33
C GLY A 130 3.86 -5.03 -12.77
N ALA A 131 2.71 -4.68 -13.36
CA ALA A 131 2.64 -3.99 -14.64
C ALA A 131 3.10 -2.53 -14.52
N THR A 132 3.73 -1.98 -15.55
CA THR A 132 4.15 -0.58 -15.57
C THR A 132 3.80 0.10 -16.88
N VAL A 133 3.49 1.39 -16.80
CA VAL A 133 3.30 2.26 -17.98
C VAL A 133 4.45 3.26 -18.14
N ILE A 134 5.49 3.15 -17.32
CA ILE A 134 6.71 3.94 -17.42
C ILE A 134 7.44 3.57 -18.71
N SER A 135 7.24 4.37 -19.74
CA SER A 135 7.80 4.17 -21.08
C SER A 135 8.15 5.51 -21.73
N THR A 136 8.90 5.46 -22.82
CA THR A 136 9.38 6.64 -23.56
C THR A 136 8.26 7.57 -24.03
N SER A 137 7.03 7.07 -24.22
CA SER A 137 5.88 7.88 -24.64
C SER A 137 5.05 8.42 -23.49
N MET A 138 5.25 7.91 -22.26
CA MET A 138 4.38 8.20 -21.10
C MET A 138 5.11 8.97 -20.00
N SER A 139 6.44 8.81 -19.88
CA SER A 139 7.26 9.45 -18.85
C SER A 139 8.14 10.54 -19.46
N PRO A 140 8.14 11.78 -18.89
CA PRO A 140 9.04 12.84 -19.35
C PRO A 140 10.52 12.54 -19.06
N ASN A 141 10.81 11.61 -18.16
CA ASN A 141 12.17 11.25 -17.75
C ASN A 141 12.77 10.12 -18.61
N CYS A 142 12.04 9.60 -19.60
CA CYS A 142 12.54 8.52 -20.44
C CYS A 142 12.74 8.96 -21.90
N LEU A 143 13.99 8.92 -22.34
CA LEU A 143 14.40 9.12 -23.74
C LEU A 143 14.57 7.77 -24.47
N PRO A 144 14.44 7.75 -25.81
CA PRO A 144 14.63 6.53 -26.59
C PRO A 144 16.02 5.89 -26.36
N GLY A 145 16.05 4.58 -26.12
CA GLY A 145 17.28 3.82 -25.91
C GLY A 145 17.78 3.76 -24.46
N MET A 146 17.05 4.35 -23.50
CA MET A 146 17.33 4.23 -22.07
C MET A 146 16.39 3.25 -21.38
N ASP A 147 16.81 2.74 -20.22
CA ASP A 147 15.91 2.04 -19.30
C ASP A 147 15.02 3.05 -18.58
N CYS A 148 13.76 3.12 -19.01
CA CYS A 148 12.80 4.08 -18.48
C CYS A 148 12.54 3.94 -16.97
N ILE A 149 12.77 2.77 -16.38
CA ILE A 149 12.55 2.56 -14.94
C ILE A 149 13.75 3.13 -14.19
N ASN A 150 14.97 2.76 -14.58
CA ASN A 150 16.19 3.17 -13.90
C ASN A 150 16.50 4.68 -14.06
N THR A 151 15.85 5.37 -15.00
CA THR A 151 15.96 6.84 -15.14
C THR A 151 15.06 7.61 -14.17
N GLN A 152 14.16 6.92 -13.44
CA GLN A 152 13.29 7.57 -12.46
C GLN A 152 14.04 7.89 -11.15
N PRO A 153 13.61 8.91 -10.39
CA PRO A 153 14.20 9.21 -9.09
C PRO A 153 14.14 8.02 -8.14
N ARG A 154 15.23 7.79 -7.40
CA ARG A 154 15.40 6.60 -6.54
C ARG A 154 14.33 6.54 -5.44
N GLY A 155 13.94 7.67 -4.87
CA GLY A 155 12.86 7.76 -3.90
C GLY A 155 11.49 7.32 -4.43
N LEU A 156 11.22 7.57 -5.72
CA LEU A 156 9.98 7.13 -6.37
C LEU A 156 10.03 5.66 -6.77
N LEU A 157 11.21 5.14 -7.13
CA LEU A 157 11.42 3.70 -7.31
C LEU A 157 11.20 2.95 -5.99
N LEU A 158 11.73 3.47 -4.87
CA LEU A 158 11.47 2.90 -3.55
C LEU A 158 9.99 2.93 -3.18
N TRP A 159 9.28 4.03 -3.48
CA TRP A 159 7.83 4.09 -3.30
C TRP A 159 7.11 3.01 -4.10
N ARG A 160 7.52 2.78 -5.36
CA ARG A 160 7.03 1.68 -6.21
C ARG A 160 7.16 0.33 -5.54
N SER A 161 8.35 -0.01 -5.04
CA SER A 161 8.59 -1.27 -4.35
C SER A 161 7.84 -1.38 -3.01
N LEU A 162 7.76 -0.29 -2.24
CA LEU A 162 7.00 -0.25 -0.98
C LEU A 162 5.50 -0.49 -1.21
N THR A 163 4.90 0.09 -2.25
CA THR A 163 3.47 -0.13 -2.54
C THR A 163 3.17 -1.60 -2.87
N GLN A 164 4.09 -2.29 -3.56
CA GLN A 164 3.99 -3.74 -3.77
C GLN A 164 4.12 -4.53 -2.48
N TRP A 165 5.10 -4.19 -1.63
CA TRP A 165 5.29 -4.85 -0.34
C TRP A 165 4.07 -4.70 0.58
N PHE A 166 3.49 -3.49 0.68
CA PHE A 166 2.26 -3.26 1.42
C PHE A 166 1.06 -3.97 0.79
N GLY A 167 1.00 -4.01 -0.55
CA GLY A 167 0.01 -4.76 -1.31
C GLY A 167 0.02 -6.25 -0.99
N GLY A 168 1.21 -6.87 -1.00
CA GLY A 168 1.43 -8.28 -0.72
C GLY A 168 0.97 -8.65 0.68
N MET A 169 1.37 -7.85 1.67
CA MET A 169 0.86 -8.04 3.03
C MET A 169 -0.67 -7.87 3.09
N GLY A 170 -1.23 -6.92 2.36
CA GLY A 170 -2.68 -6.72 2.25
C GLY A 170 -3.43 -7.94 1.72
N ILE A 171 -2.91 -8.60 0.68
CA ILE A 171 -3.54 -9.80 0.08
C ILE A 171 -3.40 -11.02 1.00
N ILE A 172 -2.26 -11.18 1.68
CA ILE A 172 -2.05 -12.23 2.70
C ILE A 172 -3.07 -12.07 3.84
N MET A 173 -3.25 -10.85 4.33
CA MET A 173 -4.24 -10.55 5.37
C MET A 173 -5.67 -10.85 4.93
N LEU A 174 -6.03 -10.49 3.68
CA LEU A 174 -7.34 -10.80 3.11
C LEU A 174 -7.54 -12.33 2.99
N GLY A 175 -6.55 -13.05 2.49
CA GLY A 175 -6.56 -14.51 2.39
C GLY A 175 -6.77 -15.18 3.75
N MET A 176 -6.07 -14.72 4.79
CA MET A 176 -6.26 -15.19 6.16
C MET A 176 -7.68 -14.93 6.69
N MET A 177 -8.25 -13.76 6.40
CA MET A 177 -9.63 -13.43 6.79
C MET A 177 -10.65 -14.36 6.11
N ILE A 178 -10.44 -14.72 4.84
CA ILE A 178 -11.30 -15.67 4.12
C ILE A 178 -11.13 -17.08 4.68
N LEU A 179 -9.87 -17.54 4.83
CA LEU A 179 -9.56 -18.89 5.32
C LEU A 179 -10.10 -19.12 6.75
N SER A 180 -9.94 -18.14 7.63
CA SER A 180 -10.46 -18.22 9.01
C SER A 180 -11.98 -18.34 9.06
N ARG A 181 -12.71 -17.75 8.11
CA ARG A 181 -14.17 -17.92 7.99
C ARG A 181 -14.55 -19.31 7.49
N VAL A 182 -13.85 -19.84 6.50
CA VAL A 182 -14.09 -21.21 5.97
C VAL A 182 -13.85 -22.26 7.05
N ILE A 183 -12.70 -22.19 7.73
CA ILE A 183 -12.35 -23.11 8.83
C ILE A 183 -13.30 -22.94 10.02
N GLY A 184 -13.61 -21.69 10.39
CA GLY A 184 -14.55 -21.37 11.46
C GLY A 184 -15.98 -21.88 11.19
N GLY A 185 -16.43 -21.81 9.93
CA GLY A 185 -17.71 -22.36 9.49
C GLY A 185 -17.77 -23.89 9.59
N GLY A 186 -16.70 -24.60 9.20
CA GLY A 186 -16.59 -26.06 9.37
C GLY A 186 -16.59 -26.48 10.84
N MET A 187 -15.90 -25.72 11.69
CA MET A 187 -15.92 -25.94 13.15
C MET A 187 -17.28 -25.61 13.78
N ALA A 188 -18.06 -24.68 13.22
CA ALA A 188 -19.42 -24.40 13.67
C ALA A 188 -20.38 -25.54 13.31
N LEU A 189 -20.20 -26.18 12.14
CA LEU A 189 -20.95 -27.37 11.74
C LEU A 189 -20.62 -28.58 12.62
N ALA A 190 -19.31 -28.85 12.84
CA ALA A 190 -18.87 -29.91 13.74
C ALA A 190 -19.33 -29.69 15.20
N ARG A 191 -19.44 -28.44 15.65
CA ARG A 191 -20.04 -28.08 16.95
C ARG A 191 -21.55 -28.30 16.99
N ALA A 192 -22.25 -28.16 15.88
CA ALA A 192 -23.68 -28.45 15.80
C ALA A 192 -23.95 -29.96 15.86
N GLU A 193 -22.97 -30.78 15.44
CA GLU A 193 -23.04 -32.24 15.52
C GLU A 193 -22.55 -32.82 16.87
N LEU A 194 -21.73 -32.08 17.64
CA LEU A 194 -21.18 -32.53 18.92
C LEU A 194 -21.90 -31.92 20.13
N THR A 195 -22.51 -32.75 20.97
CA THR A 195 -23.10 -32.37 22.26
C THR A 195 -22.04 -32.33 23.37
N GLY A 196 -21.47 -31.16 23.66
CA GLY A 196 -20.51 -30.98 24.76
C GLY A 196 -20.02 -29.54 24.96
N PRO A 197 -19.46 -29.19 26.14
CA PRO A 197 -19.16 -27.80 26.51
C PRO A 197 -18.13 -27.19 25.57
N SER A 198 -18.50 -26.06 24.97
CA SER A 198 -17.73 -25.40 23.92
C SER A 198 -16.38 -24.90 24.42
N LEU A 199 -15.29 -25.44 23.86
CA LEU A 199 -13.94 -24.91 24.06
C LEU A 199 -13.85 -23.45 23.57
N SER A 200 -13.16 -22.68 24.41
CA SER A 200 -12.98 -21.22 24.46
C SER A 200 -12.81 -20.48 23.13
N ARG A 201 -13.33 -19.24 23.14
CA ARG A 201 -13.20 -18.12 22.17
C ARG A 201 -12.11 -18.32 21.10
N LEU A 202 -12.55 -18.40 19.84
CA LEU A 202 -11.71 -18.33 18.62
C LEU A 202 -11.01 -16.97 18.39
N LYS A 203 -11.34 -15.95 19.20
CA LYS A 203 -10.90 -14.55 19.00
C LYS A 203 -9.39 -14.26 19.22
N PRO A 204 -8.65 -14.92 20.15
CA PRO A 204 -7.22 -14.65 20.36
C PRO A 204 -6.33 -15.06 19.17
N LYS A 205 -6.72 -16.11 18.44
CA LYS A 205 -5.88 -16.70 17.39
C LYS A 205 -5.67 -15.80 16.18
N LEU A 206 -6.64 -14.96 15.80
CA LEU A 206 -6.55 -14.16 14.57
C LEU A 206 -5.45 -13.09 14.65
N GLN A 207 -5.34 -12.41 15.79
CA GLN A 207 -4.31 -11.40 16.00
C GLN A 207 -2.93 -12.05 16.12
N GLU A 208 -2.81 -13.18 16.81
CA GLU A 208 -1.57 -13.94 16.92
C GLU A 208 -1.11 -14.47 15.55
N THR A 209 -2.02 -15.03 14.74
CA THR A 209 -1.72 -15.46 13.37
C THR A 209 -1.33 -14.29 12.48
N ALA A 210 -1.99 -13.13 12.61
CA ALA A 210 -1.61 -11.93 11.87
C ALA A 210 -0.20 -11.46 12.22
N LEU A 211 0.16 -11.41 13.51
CA LEU A 211 1.49 -11.05 13.96
C LEU A 211 2.55 -12.06 13.50
N ALA A 212 2.23 -13.36 13.52
CA ALA A 212 3.12 -14.41 13.04
C ALA A 212 3.38 -14.28 11.52
N LEU A 213 2.35 -14.00 10.73
CA LEU A 213 2.48 -13.79 9.28
C LEU A 213 3.25 -12.51 8.95
N TRP A 214 3.01 -11.42 9.68
CA TRP A 214 3.83 -10.21 9.58
C TRP A 214 5.31 -10.48 9.91
N GLY A 215 5.57 -11.22 10.99
CA GLY A 215 6.93 -11.61 11.38
C GLY A 215 7.62 -12.47 10.32
N LEU A 216 6.91 -13.44 9.73
CA LEU A 216 7.42 -14.27 8.64
C LEU A 216 7.70 -13.44 7.38
N TYR A 217 6.77 -12.56 7.00
CA TYR A 217 6.91 -11.69 5.84
C TYR A 217 8.16 -10.81 5.95
N LEU A 218 8.34 -10.15 7.10
CA LEU A 218 9.53 -9.34 7.40
C LEU A 218 10.81 -10.17 7.43
N ALA A 219 10.79 -11.35 8.07
CA ALA A 219 11.96 -12.21 8.16
C ALA A 219 12.44 -12.68 6.78
N LEU A 220 11.49 -13.06 5.90
CA LEU A 220 11.80 -13.46 4.54
C LEU A 220 12.30 -12.27 3.70
N THR A 221 11.69 -11.08 3.81
CA THR A 221 12.19 -9.87 3.14
C THR A 221 13.64 -9.55 3.56
N VAL A 222 13.95 -9.59 4.86
CA VAL A 222 15.31 -9.29 5.36
C VAL A 222 16.31 -10.36 4.95
N LEU A 223 15.91 -11.63 4.98
CA LEU A 223 16.73 -12.74 4.51
C LEU A 223 17.07 -12.58 3.03
N GLU A 224 16.06 -12.32 2.20
CA GLU A 224 16.26 -12.11 0.76
C GLU A 224 17.16 -10.90 0.48
N PHE A 225 16.91 -9.77 1.14
CA PHE A 225 17.77 -8.60 1.07
C PHE A 225 19.24 -8.95 1.36
N GLY A 226 19.51 -9.69 2.43
CA GLY A 226 20.86 -10.13 2.78
C GLY A 226 21.49 -11.05 1.74
N LEU A 227 20.71 -11.95 1.14
CA LEU A 227 21.17 -12.85 0.08
C LEU A 227 21.48 -12.09 -1.23
N LEU A 228 20.63 -11.14 -1.63
CA LEU A 228 20.84 -10.31 -2.82
C LEU A 228 22.09 -9.43 -2.67
N LEU A 229 22.31 -8.87 -1.48
CA LEU A 229 23.47 -8.02 -1.20
C LEU A 229 24.79 -8.80 -1.13
N SER A 230 24.78 -10.02 -0.60
CA SER A 230 26.00 -10.81 -0.37
C SER A 230 26.35 -11.74 -1.53
N ILE A 231 25.38 -12.53 -2.00
CA ILE A 231 25.57 -13.56 -3.03
C ILE A 231 25.11 -13.06 -4.39
N GLY A 232 24.02 -12.27 -4.42
CA GLY A 232 23.44 -11.74 -5.66
C GLY A 232 24.28 -10.65 -6.34
N GLY A 233 25.22 -10.02 -5.63
CA GLY A 233 26.10 -8.99 -6.16
C GLY A 233 25.38 -7.69 -6.52
N MET A 234 24.16 -7.47 -6.02
CA MET A 234 23.40 -6.24 -6.21
C MET A 234 23.90 -5.12 -5.30
N ASP A 235 23.70 -3.87 -5.69
CA ASP A 235 23.98 -2.73 -4.82
C ASP A 235 22.97 -2.68 -3.65
N LEU A 236 23.22 -1.80 -2.66
CA LEU A 236 22.34 -1.67 -1.49
C LEU A 236 20.91 -1.29 -1.88
N PHE A 237 20.75 -0.41 -2.85
CA PHE A 237 19.44 0.14 -3.22
C PHE A 237 18.62 -0.91 -3.98
N ASP A 238 19.21 -1.56 -4.97
CA ASP A 238 18.60 -2.60 -5.78
C ASP A 238 18.26 -3.82 -4.91
N SER A 239 19.14 -4.22 -4.00
CA SER A 239 18.87 -5.32 -3.06
C SER A 239 17.64 -5.05 -2.19
N ILE A 240 17.46 -3.81 -1.70
CA ILE A 240 16.28 -3.43 -0.92
C ILE A 240 15.03 -3.47 -1.80
N ASN A 241 15.09 -2.83 -2.98
CA ASN A 241 13.93 -2.74 -3.87
C ASN A 241 13.46 -4.10 -4.35
N HIS A 242 14.39 -4.99 -4.74
CA HIS A 242 14.06 -6.33 -5.20
C HIS A 242 13.48 -7.18 -4.06
N ALA A 243 14.06 -7.16 -2.86
CA ALA A 243 13.54 -7.90 -1.71
C ALA A 243 12.11 -7.45 -1.31
N LEU A 244 11.77 -6.18 -1.50
CA LEU A 244 10.41 -5.67 -1.29
C LEU A 244 9.41 -6.20 -2.32
N THR A 245 9.86 -6.49 -3.55
CA THR A 245 8.99 -6.87 -4.69
C THR A 245 8.91 -8.37 -4.99
N THR A 246 9.85 -9.19 -4.51
CA THR A 246 9.80 -10.66 -4.71
C THR A 246 8.85 -11.36 -3.72
N MET A 247 8.67 -10.75 -2.55
CA MET A 247 7.88 -11.31 -1.46
C MET A 247 6.34 -11.36 -1.65
N PRO A 248 5.70 -10.37 -2.31
CA PRO A 248 4.30 -10.44 -2.69
C PRO A 248 3.95 -11.64 -3.60
#